data_AF-A0A8J7RG74-F1
#
_entry.id   AF-A0A8J7RG74-F1
#
_cell.length_a   1.000
_cell.length_b   1.000
_cell.length_c   1.000
_cell.angle_alpha   90.00
_cell.angle_beta   90.00
_cell.angle_gamma   90.00
#
_symmetry.space_group_name_H-M   'P 1'
#
loop_
_entity.id
_entity.type
_entity.pdbx_description
1 polymer ?
#
loop_
_entity_poly.entity_id
_entity_poly.type
_entity_poly.pdbx_seq_one_letter_code
_entity_poly.pdbx_strand_id
1 'polypeptide(L)'
;MRIKLNTEDIMRISLFEKMTGADVIDSVADEEKITFVIKEGDIGAAIGKGGENVRNATEKFGRKIDLIEYSDDVKQFIRNIFAPVELEDVWTKKFGDDLVVYLRIHPKLRRAIIGDKGKKIDSAVDLVSRLSGVKNIKVIAGLRKDNKKVAKKEEAPVKAEEVKPEVKPEAEAVKAPEATETQNAE
;
A
#
# COMPACT_ATOMS: atom_id res chain seq x y z
N MET A 1 -22.68 -3.69 -5.56
CA MET A 1 -22.15 -4.87 -6.29
C MET A 1 -21.06 -5.47 -5.41
N ARG A 2 -21.21 -6.72 -4.98
CA ARG A 2 -20.25 -7.41 -4.10
C ARG A 2 -19.30 -8.14 -5.04
N ILE A 3 -18.19 -7.50 -5.41
CA ILE A 3 -17.24 -8.11 -6.35
C ILE A 3 -16.57 -9.27 -5.61
N LYS A 4 -16.92 -10.50 -6.01
CA LYS A 4 -16.29 -11.71 -5.48
C LYS A 4 -15.12 -12.07 -6.40
N LEU A 5 -14.00 -12.48 -5.80
CA LEU A 5 -12.90 -13.10 -6.53
C LEU A 5 -13.44 -14.26 -7.37
N ASN A 6 -13.11 -14.25 -8.67
CA ASN A 6 -13.49 -15.34 -9.55
C ASN A 6 -12.53 -16.53 -9.34
N THR A 7 -12.91 -17.73 -9.79
CA THR A 7 -12.06 -18.93 -9.67
C THR A 7 -10.71 -18.72 -10.34
N GLU A 8 -10.66 -17.99 -11.46
CA GLU A 8 -9.40 -17.63 -12.12
C GLU A 8 -8.50 -16.74 -11.26
N ASP A 9 -9.08 -15.77 -10.54
CA ASP A 9 -8.33 -14.89 -9.64
C ASP A 9 -7.67 -15.73 -8.54
N ILE A 10 -8.44 -16.62 -7.92
CA ILE A 10 -7.96 -17.52 -6.86
C ILE A 10 -6.85 -18.44 -7.38
N MET A 11 -6.99 -19.00 -8.58
CA MET A 11 -5.94 -19.85 -9.16
C MET A 11 -4.65 -19.07 -9.45
N ARG A 12 -4.76 -17.84 -9.95
CA ARG A 12 -3.61 -16.97 -10.21
C ARG A 12 -2.87 -16.62 -8.92
N ILE A 13 -3.63 -16.23 -7.89
CA ILE A 13 -3.11 -15.93 -6.55
C ILE A 13 -2.33 -17.13 -6.03
N SER A 14 -2.97 -18.29 -5.88
CA SER A 14 -2.33 -19.48 -5.33
C SER A 14 -1.09 -19.93 -6.12
N LEU A 15 -1.11 -19.79 -7.45
CA LEU A 15 0.05 -20.13 -8.28
C LEU A 15 1.19 -19.13 -8.07
N PHE A 16 0.90 -17.83 -8.02
CA PHE A 16 1.91 -16.80 -7.81
C PHE A 16 2.53 -16.90 -6.41
N GLU A 17 1.73 -17.11 -5.37
CA GLU A 17 2.22 -17.34 -4.00
C GLU A 17 3.14 -18.57 -3.93
N LYS A 18 2.73 -19.68 -4.56
CA LYS A 18 3.56 -20.90 -4.60
C LYS A 18 4.90 -20.70 -5.33
N MET A 19 4.92 -19.86 -6.35
CA MET A 19 6.12 -19.57 -7.12
C MET A 19 7.08 -18.60 -6.40
N THR A 20 6.53 -17.64 -5.67
CA THR A 20 7.29 -16.49 -5.16
C THR A 20 7.51 -16.50 -3.65
N GLY A 21 6.65 -17.19 -2.91
CA GLY A 21 6.62 -17.19 -1.45
C GLY A 21 6.08 -15.91 -0.81
N ALA A 22 5.57 -14.96 -1.61
CA ALA A 22 4.97 -13.73 -1.12
C ALA A 22 3.46 -13.93 -0.85
N ASP A 23 2.93 -13.27 0.19
CA ASP A 23 1.49 -13.23 0.44
C ASP A 23 0.77 -12.31 -0.57
N VAL A 24 -0.25 -12.83 -1.25
CA VAL A 24 -1.01 -12.11 -2.28
C VAL A 24 -2.45 -11.90 -1.80
N ILE A 25 -2.92 -10.66 -1.83
CA ILE A 25 -4.24 -10.27 -1.35
C ILE A 25 -5.30 -10.35 -2.45
N ASP A 26 -4.96 -9.88 -3.66
CA ASP A 26 -5.88 -9.80 -4.79
C ASP A 26 -5.13 -9.95 -6.12
N SER A 27 -5.87 -10.28 -7.17
CA SER A 27 -5.38 -10.22 -8.54
C SER A 27 -6.46 -9.65 -9.47
N VAL A 28 -6.05 -8.75 -10.36
CA VAL A 28 -6.89 -8.25 -11.44
C VAL A 28 -6.15 -8.43 -12.75
N ALA A 29 -6.78 -9.12 -13.69
CA ALA A 29 -6.23 -9.36 -15.02
C ALA A 29 -7.01 -8.58 -16.07
N ASP A 30 -6.28 -7.89 -16.95
CA ASP A 30 -6.79 -7.36 -18.20
C ASP A 30 -6.19 -8.15 -19.39
N GLU A 31 -6.45 -7.69 -20.61
CA GLU A 31 -5.94 -8.33 -21.84
C GLU A 31 -4.41 -8.26 -21.98
N GLU A 32 -3.77 -7.25 -21.40
CA GLU A 32 -2.34 -6.97 -21.57
C GLU A 32 -1.49 -7.48 -20.39
N LYS A 33 -2.03 -7.40 -19.17
CA LYS A 33 -1.29 -7.69 -17.94
C LYS A 33 -2.16 -8.27 -16.84
N ILE A 34 -1.49 -8.94 -15.90
CA ILE A 34 -2.05 -9.38 -14.63
C ILE A 34 -1.41 -8.54 -13.54
N THR A 35 -2.25 -7.93 -12.71
CA THR A 35 -1.82 -7.11 -11.59
C THR A 35 -2.07 -7.89 -10.31
N PHE A 36 -1.03 -8.11 -9.51
CA PHE A 36 -1.14 -8.72 -8.18
C PHE A 36 -1.00 -7.67 -7.10
N VAL A 37 -1.90 -7.71 -6.13
CA VAL A 37 -1.79 -6.92 -4.90
C VAL A 37 -1.07 -7.76 -3.87
N ILE A 38 0.13 -7.35 -3.52
CA ILE A 38 1.02 -8.03 -2.59
C ILE A 38 0.85 -7.40 -1.21
N LYS A 39 0.86 -8.21 -0.16
CA LYS A 39 0.85 -7.71 1.21
C LYS A 39 2.04 -6.78 1.47
N GLU A 40 1.83 -5.78 2.33
CA GLU A 40 2.89 -4.85 2.73
C GLU A 40 4.10 -5.61 3.30
N GLY A 41 5.30 -5.28 2.81
CA GLY A 41 6.55 -5.91 3.21
C GLY A 41 6.98 -7.10 2.34
N ASP A 42 6.06 -7.71 1.58
CA ASP A 42 6.35 -8.90 0.77
C ASP A 42 6.70 -8.57 -0.69
N ILE A 43 6.64 -7.29 -1.09
CA ILE A 43 6.92 -6.86 -2.46
C ILE A 43 8.31 -7.29 -2.94
N GLY A 44 9.31 -7.28 -2.05
CA GLY A 44 10.67 -7.73 -2.36
C GLY A 44 10.75 -9.23 -2.67
N ALA A 45 10.02 -10.05 -1.91
CA ALA A 45 9.90 -11.49 -2.18
C ALA A 45 9.15 -11.74 -3.49
N ALA A 46 8.07 -11.00 -3.74
CA ALA A 46 7.29 -11.10 -4.98
C ALA A 46 8.14 -10.74 -6.23
N ILE A 47 9.04 -9.76 -6.12
CA ILE A 47 9.97 -9.39 -7.19
C ILE A 47 11.07 -10.46 -7.37
N GLY A 48 11.63 -10.97 -6.27
CA GLY A 48 12.74 -11.90 -6.28
C GLY A 48 14.08 -11.26 -6.67
N LYS A 49 15.18 -12.00 -6.54
CA LYS A 49 16.52 -11.50 -6.85
C LYS A 49 16.61 -11.09 -8.33
N GLY A 50 16.93 -9.82 -8.59
CA GLY A 50 17.03 -9.30 -9.95
C GLY A 50 15.72 -9.39 -10.77
N GLY A 51 14.57 -9.53 -10.13
CA GLY A 51 13.27 -9.66 -10.80
C GLY A 51 12.96 -11.07 -11.32
N GLU A 52 13.68 -12.09 -10.86
CA GLU A 52 13.51 -13.48 -11.31
C GLU A 52 12.06 -13.98 -11.17
N ASN A 53 11.42 -13.71 -10.04
CA ASN A 53 10.06 -14.19 -9.78
C ASN A 53 9.04 -13.56 -10.75
N VAL A 54 9.17 -12.26 -11.02
CA VAL A 54 8.31 -11.54 -11.97
C VAL A 54 8.52 -12.03 -13.40
N ARG A 55 9.77 -12.34 -13.79
CA ARG A 55 10.09 -12.91 -15.11
C ARG A 55 9.47 -14.31 -15.27
N ASN A 56 9.69 -15.19 -14.29
CA ASN A 56 9.14 -16.54 -14.30
C ASN A 56 7.61 -16.52 -14.31
N ALA A 57 6.99 -15.62 -13.54
CA ALA A 57 5.53 -15.43 -13.56
C ALA A 57 5.05 -14.93 -14.93
N THR A 58 5.75 -13.98 -15.56
CA THR A 58 5.42 -13.47 -16.90
C THR A 58 5.41 -14.60 -17.93
N GLU A 59 6.43 -15.46 -17.91
CA GLU A 59 6.51 -16.64 -18.78
C GLU A 59 5.39 -17.64 -18.48
N LYS A 60 5.11 -17.90 -17.20
CA LYS A 60 4.11 -18.87 -16.77
C LYS A 60 2.68 -18.47 -17.14
N PHE A 61 2.34 -17.19 -16.96
CA PHE A 61 1.01 -16.67 -17.24
C PHE A 61 0.84 -16.19 -18.70
N GLY A 62 1.94 -16.03 -19.44
CA GLY A 62 1.92 -15.53 -20.81
C GLY A 62 1.43 -14.08 -20.94
N ARG A 63 1.45 -13.32 -19.84
CA ARG A 63 1.03 -11.91 -19.75
C ARG A 63 2.01 -11.14 -18.90
N LYS A 64 2.11 -9.82 -19.13
CA LYS A 64 2.94 -8.95 -18.28
C LYS A 64 2.44 -9.00 -16.84
N ILE A 65 3.36 -8.99 -15.89
CA ILE A 65 3.03 -9.01 -14.47
C ILE A 65 3.33 -7.63 -13.89
N ASP A 66 2.35 -7.08 -13.19
CA ASP A 66 2.44 -5.84 -12.45
C ASP A 66 2.21 -6.14 -10.97
N LEU A 67 3.02 -5.54 -10.10
CA LEU A 67 2.97 -5.80 -8.65
C LEU A 67 2.69 -4.50 -7.92
N ILE A 68 1.69 -4.53 -7.05
CA ILE A 68 1.28 -3.38 -6.25
C ILE A 68 1.36 -3.79 -4.79
N GLU A 69 2.12 -3.05 -3.99
CA GLU A 69 2.11 -3.23 -2.55
C GLU A 69 0.82 -2.66 -1.96
N TYR A 70 0.13 -3.47 -1.17
CA TYR A 70 -1.05 -3.07 -0.41
C TYR A 70 -0.68 -2.09 0.70
N SER A 71 -1.64 -1.25 1.06
CA SER A 71 -1.52 -0.34 2.19
C SER A 71 -2.91 -0.07 2.76
N ASP A 72 -3.02 -0.04 4.09
CA ASP A 72 -4.28 0.31 4.76
C ASP A 72 -4.64 1.80 4.61
N ASP A 73 -3.67 2.69 4.38
CA ASP A 73 -3.97 4.06 3.94
C ASP A 73 -4.36 4.04 2.45
N VAL A 74 -5.64 4.29 2.18
CA VAL A 74 -6.20 4.41 0.82
C VAL A 74 -5.41 5.38 -0.05
N LYS A 75 -4.93 6.50 0.50
CA LYS A 75 -4.16 7.48 -0.28
C LYS A 75 -2.82 6.90 -0.73
N GLN A 76 -2.17 6.13 0.14
CA GLN A 76 -0.90 5.49 -0.19
C GLN A 76 -1.12 4.31 -1.14
N PHE A 77 -2.15 3.50 -0.93
CA PHE A 77 -2.48 2.41 -1.84
C PHE A 77 -2.77 2.92 -3.26
N ILE A 78 -3.51 4.02 -3.39
CA ILE A 78 -3.74 4.71 -4.65
C ILE A 78 -2.42 5.15 -5.30
N ARG A 79 -1.48 5.71 -4.53
CA ARG A 79 -0.15 6.07 -5.08
C ARG A 79 0.59 4.85 -5.60
N ASN A 80 0.54 3.74 -4.86
CA ASN A 80 1.17 2.47 -5.26
C ASN A 80 0.57 1.97 -6.59
N ILE A 81 -0.76 2.04 -6.76
CA ILE A 81 -1.43 1.62 -8.00
C ILE A 81 -0.99 2.44 -9.23
N PHE A 82 -0.77 3.74 -9.05
CA PHE A 82 -0.41 4.62 -10.16
C PHE A 82 1.11 4.76 -10.38
N ALA A 83 1.94 4.12 -9.54
CA ALA A 83 3.39 4.10 -9.70
C ALA A 83 3.80 3.64 -11.12
N PRO A 84 4.87 4.21 -11.70
CA PRO A 84 5.76 5.25 -11.17
C PRO A 84 5.24 6.69 -11.40
N VAL A 85 3.96 6.88 -11.76
CA VAL A 85 3.43 8.22 -12.01
C VAL A 85 3.22 8.98 -10.70
N GLU A 86 3.88 10.11 -10.56
CA GLU A 86 3.72 10.97 -9.40
C GLU A 86 2.37 11.72 -9.44
N LEU A 87 1.58 11.53 -8.38
CA LEU A 87 0.33 12.24 -8.17
C LEU A 87 0.59 13.53 -7.40
N GLU A 88 0.05 14.66 -7.87
CA GLU A 88 0.24 15.96 -7.19
C GLU A 88 -0.53 16.03 -5.87
N ASP A 89 -1.73 15.44 -5.82
CA ASP A 89 -2.58 15.46 -4.65
C ASP A 89 -3.54 14.27 -4.66
N VAL A 90 -3.82 13.71 -3.48
CA VAL A 90 -4.76 12.60 -3.31
C VAL A 90 -5.59 12.87 -2.07
N TRP A 91 -6.90 13.01 -2.25
CA TRP A 91 -7.82 13.21 -1.13
C TRP A 91 -9.09 12.40 -1.32
N THR A 92 -9.77 12.13 -0.22
CA THR A 92 -11.03 11.39 -0.21
C THR A 92 -12.18 12.32 0.14
N LYS A 93 -13.37 12.03 -0.41
CA LYS A 93 -14.60 12.70 -0.02
C LYS A 93 -15.71 11.66 0.11
N LYS A 94 -16.44 11.76 1.23
CA LYS A 94 -17.61 10.92 1.50
C LYS A 94 -18.86 11.60 0.95
N PHE A 95 -19.68 10.85 0.22
CA PHE A 95 -20.96 11.24 -0.34
C PHE A 95 -22.02 10.24 0.13
N GLY A 96 -22.72 10.55 1.23
CA GLY A 96 -23.57 9.56 1.88
C GLY A 96 -22.71 8.39 2.38
N ASP A 97 -22.99 7.18 1.94
CA ASP A 97 -22.19 5.98 2.23
C ASP A 97 -21.02 5.77 1.26
N ASP A 98 -20.93 6.59 0.21
CA ASP A 98 -19.97 6.38 -0.86
C ASP A 98 -18.67 7.13 -0.57
N LEU A 99 -17.55 6.40 -0.58
CA LEU A 99 -16.22 6.99 -0.55
C LEU A 99 -15.71 7.18 -1.99
N VAL A 100 -15.34 8.42 -2.32
CA VAL A 100 -14.78 8.79 -3.63
C VAL A 100 -13.39 9.34 -3.43
N VAL A 101 -12.42 8.79 -4.18
CA VAL A 101 -11.05 9.28 -4.20
C VAL A 101 -10.90 10.31 -5.31
N TYR A 102 -10.20 11.40 -5.05
CA TYR A 102 -9.84 12.41 -6.02
C TYR A 102 -8.34 12.45 -6.21
N LEU A 103 -7.91 12.41 -7.47
CA LEU A 103 -6.51 12.47 -7.89
C LEU A 103 -6.27 13.78 -8.63
N ARG A 104 -5.33 14.59 -8.16
CA ARG A 104 -4.79 15.70 -8.95
C ARG A 104 -3.49 15.27 -9.61
N ILE A 105 -3.38 15.55 -10.90
CA ILE A 105 -2.21 15.21 -11.70
C ILE A 105 -1.87 16.32 -12.69
N HIS A 106 -0.60 16.34 -13.08
CA HIS A 106 -0.14 17.20 -14.14
C HIS A 106 -0.88 16.86 -15.46
N PRO A 107 -1.38 17.84 -16.24
CA PRO A 107 -2.16 17.58 -17.45
C PRO A 107 -1.50 16.64 -18.46
N LYS A 108 -0.16 16.70 -18.58
CA LYS A 108 0.65 15.81 -19.42
C LYS A 108 0.56 14.33 -19.03
N LEU A 109 0.28 14.01 -17.76
CA LEU A 109 0.24 12.65 -17.23
C LEU A 109 -1.15 12.03 -17.31
N ARG A 110 -2.17 12.78 -17.76
CA ARG A 110 -3.56 12.32 -17.81
C ARG A 110 -3.74 11.03 -18.60
N ARG A 111 -3.06 10.88 -19.75
CA ARG A 111 -3.13 9.65 -20.56
C ARG A 111 -2.51 8.45 -19.84
N ALA A 112 -1.42 8.66 -19.09
CA ALA A 112 -0.74 7.58 -18.35
C ALA A 112 -1.54 7.08 -17.14
N ILE A 113 -2.43 7.91 -16.59
CA ILE A 113 -3.32 7.55 -15.47
C ILE A 113 -4.61 6.90 -15.97
N ILE A 114 -5.26 7.49 -16.97
CA ILE A 114 -6.47 6.93 -17.55
C ILE A 114 -6.17 5.60 -18.27
N GLY A 115 -5.00 5.49 -18.90
CA GLY A 115 -4.63 4.34 -19.72
C GLY A 115 -5.32 4.34 -21.08
N ASP A 116 -5.16 3.25 -21.83
CA ASP A 116 -5.89 3.08 -23.08
C ASP A 116 -7.37 2.77 -22.78
N LYS A 117 -8.28 3.56 -23.38
CA LYS A 117 -9.75 3.44 -23.18
C LYS A 117 -10.24 3.49 -21.72
N GLY A 118 -9.44 3.95 -20.76
CA GLY A 118 -9.83 3.99 -19.35
C GLY A 118 -9.44 2.76 -18.53
N LYS A 119 -8.89 1.72 -19.18
CA LYS A 119 -8.61 0.41 -18.55
C LYS A 119 -7.82 0.53 -17.24
N LYS A 120 -6.85 1.45 -17.16
CA LYS A 120 -6.01 1.61 -15.96
C LYS A 120 -6.82 2.15 -14.77
N ILE A 121 -7.74 3.08 -15.01
CA ILE A 121 -8.65 3.56 -13.95
C ILE A 121 -9.64 2.47 -13.58
N ASP A 122 -10.17 1.74 -14.55
CA ASP A 122 -11.15 0.68 -14.28
C ASP A 122 -10.54 -0.41 -13.38
N SER A 123 -9.34 -0.90 -13.72
CA SER A 123 -8.61 -1.84 -12.87
C SER A 123 -8.29 -1.26 -11.48
N ALA A 124 -7.95 0.03 -11.39
CA ALA A 124 -7.71 0.67 -10.10
C ALA A 124 -9.00 0.75 -9.26
N VAL A 125 -10.14 1.08 -9.88
CA VAL A 125 -11.45 1.10 -9.21
C VAL A 125 -11.81 -0.31 -8.75
N ASP A 126 -11.57 -1.34 -9.56
CA ASP A 126 -11.82 -2.73 -9.19
C ASP A 126 -11.01 -3.14 -7.96
N LEU A 127 -9.72 -2.82 -7.91
CA LEU A 127 -8.85 -3.12 -6.77
C LEU A 127 -9.29 -2.38 -5.49
N VAL A 128 -9.49 -1.07 -5.58
CA VAL A 128 -9.76 -0.24 -4.38
C VAL A 128 -11.19 -0.48 -3.88
N SER A 129 -12.14 -0.80 -4.75
CA SER A 129 -13.50 -1.12 -4.35
C SER A 129 -13.60 -2.45 -3.59
N ARG A 130 -12.78 -3.44 -3.96
CA ARG A 130 -12.68 -4.74 -3.26
C ARG A 130 -12.04 -4.62 -1.89
N LEU A 131 -11.00 -3.80 -1.77
CA LEU A 131 -10.12 -3.79 -0.60
C LEU A 131 -10.39 -2.65 0.38
N SER A 132 -10.93 -1.51 -0.08
CA SER A 132 -11.06 -0.30 0.74
C SER A 132 -12.45 0.35 0.73
N GLY A 133 -13.44 -0.29 0.10
CA GLY A 133 -14.83 0.20 0.05
C GLY A 133 -15.03 1.49 -0.76
N VAL A 134 -14.02 1.94 -1.50
CA VAL A 134 -14.11 3.11 -2.40
C VAL A 134 -14.93 2.72 -3.63
N LYS A 135 -15.96 3.49 -3.97
CA LYS A 135 -16.77 3.19 -5.15
C LYS A 135 -16.23 3.79 -6.44
N ASN A 136 -15.47 4.88 -6.35
CA ASN A 136 -15.06 5.61 -7.54
C ASN A 136 -13.78 6.44 -7.34
N ILE A 137 -13.04 6.63 -8.43
CA ILE A 137 -11.82 7.44 -8.52
C ILE A 137 -12.05 8.54 -9.55
N LYS A 138 -11.90 9.81 -9.14
CA LYS A 138 -12.04 10.98 -10.00
C LYS A 138 -10.70 11.64 -10.25
N VAL A 139 -10.33 11.75 -11.53
CA VAL A 139 -9.08 12.37 -11.95
C VAL A 139 -9.32 13.82 -12.36
N ILE A 140 -8.61 14.74 -11.71
CA ILE A 140 -8.59 16.17 -12.00
C ILE A 140 -7.22 16.52 -12.58
N ALA A 141 -7.22 16.90 -13.85
CA ALA A 141 -6.03 17.43 -14.50
C ALA A 141 -5.93 18.94 -14.22
N GLY A 142 -4.88 19.36 -13.52
CA GLY A 142 -4.66 20.77 -13.22
C GLY A 142 -3.59 20.95 -12.16
N LEU A 143 -2.79 21.99 -12.30
CA LEU A 143 -1.75 22.34 -11.34
C LEU A 143 -2.38 22.94 -10.07
N ARG A 144 -1.82 22.66 -8.89
CA ARG A 144 -2.03 23.57 -7.74
C ARG A 144 -1.57 24.96 -8.18
N LYS A 145 -2.44 25.96 -8.12
CA LYS A 145 -1.97 27.36 -8.19
C LYS A 145 -1.15 27.59 -6.94
N ASP A 146 0.15 27.82 -7.10
CA ASP A 146 1.10 28.08 -6.03
C ASP A 146 0.68 29.35 -5.27
N ASN A 147 -0.13 29.18 -4.23
CA ASN A 147 -0.25 30.20 -3.20
C ASN A 147 1.02 30.12 -2.34
N LYS A 148 2.07 30.83 -2.77
CA LYS A 148 3.15 31.31 -1.91
C LYS A 148 2.56 32.27 -0.86
N LYS A 149 1.86 31.75 0.15
CA LYS A 149 1.68 32.38 1.47
C LYS A 149 1.63 31.28 2.54
N VAL A 150 2.56 31.44 3.46
CA VAL A 150 2.96 30.51 4.52
C VAL A 150 1.95 30.52 5.68
N ALA A 151 1.84 29.34 6.30
CA ALA A 151 1.56 29.05 7.72
C ALA A 151 0.12 29.01 8.27
N LYS A 152 -0.07 27.85 8.95
CA LYS A 152 -0.87 27.53 10.14
C LYS A 152 -2.35 27.16 9.96
N LYS A 153 -2.67 26.01 10.60
CA LYS A 153 -3.97 25.39 10.95
C LYS A 153 -4.54 24.48 9.86
N GLU A 154 -4.81 23.19 10.06
CA GLU A 154 -5.04 22.38 11.27
C GLU A 154 -4.53 20.95 11.03
N GLU A 155 -3.46 20.55 11.72
CA GLU A 155 -3.47 19.22 12.34
C GLU A 155 -4.32 19.37 13.60
N ALA A 156 -5.54 18.84 13.56
CA ALA A 156 -6.33 18.64 14.78
C ALA A 156 -6.19 17.17 15.19
N PRO A 157 -6.08 16.91 16.51
CA PRO A 157 -5.34 15.79 17.06
C PRO A 157 -6.12 14.49 16.92
N VAL A 158 -5.41 13.40 16.61
CA VAL A 158 -5.88 12.06 16.93
C VAL A 158 -5.90 11.99 18.46
N LYS A 159 -7.11 12.06 19.04
CA LYS A 159 -7.30 11.79 20.47
C LYS A 159 -6.77 10.38 20.73
N ALA A 160 -5.76 10.31 21.60
CA ALA A 160 -5.35 9.09 22.25
C ALA A 160 -6.57 8.50 22.97
N GLU A 161 -7.00 7.33 22.53
CA GLU A 161 -7.86 6.47 23.33
C GLU A 161 -6.94 5.69 24.26
N GLU A 162 -7.15 5.88 25.55
CA GLU A 162 -6.39 5.31 26.65
C GLU A 162 -6.48 3.78 26.63
N VAL A 163 -5.43 3.10 26.18
CA VAL A 163 -5.17 1.73 26.61
C VAL A 163 -4.34 1.83 27.89
N LYS A 164 -5.00 1.63 29.03
CA LYS A 164 -4.36 1.46 30.34
C LYS A 164 -3.35 0.30 30.27
N PRO A 165 -2.07 0.48 30.59
CA PRO A 165 -1.19 -0.62 30.89
C PRO A 165 -1.23 -0.87 32.41
N GLU A 166 -1.89 -1.94 32.84
CA GLU A 166 -1.57 -2.56 34.13
C GLU A 166 -0.37 -3.50 33.91
N VAL A 167 0.84 -3.00 34.17
CA VAL A 167 1.97 -3.85 34.54
C VAL A 167 2.67 -3.22 35.74
N LYS A 168 2.64 -3.93 36.86
CA LYS A 168 3.27 -3.56 38.14
C LYS A 168 4.80 -3.45 37.97
N PRO A 169 5.47 -2.50 38.64
CA PRO A 169 6.93 -2.41 38.62
C PRO A 169 7.54 -3.30 39.69
N GLU A 170 8.34 -4.29 39.30
CA GLU A 170 9.46 -4.76 40.12
C GLU A 170 10.72 -4.06 39.62
N ALA A 171 11.26 -3.20 40.47
CA ALA A 171 12.58 -2.64 40.32
C ALA A 171 13.50 -3.37 41.32
N GLU A 172 14.49 -4.11 40.80
CA GLU A 172 15.69 -4.42 41.56
C GLU A 172 16.92 -4.01 40.76
N ALA A 173 17.72 -3.18 41.42
CA ALA A 173 18.82 -2.43 40.86
C ALA A 173 20.06 -3.29 40.68
N VAL A 174 20.69 -3.17 39.51
CA VAL A 174 22.05 -3.64 39.25
C VAL A 174 23.02 -2.67 39.92
N LYS A 175 23.88 -3.15 40.83
CA LYS A 175 25.08 -2.43 41.25
C LYS A 175 26.30 -3.34 41.06
N ALA A 176 27.32 -2.75 40.43
CA ALA A 176 28.52 -3.33 39.87
C ALA A 176 29.43 -4.07 40.87
N PRO A 177 30.30 -4.98 40.39
CA PRO A 177 31.51 -5.36 41.10
C PRO A 177 32.75 -4.72 40.44
N GLU A 178 33.54 -3.98 41.21
CA GLU A 178 34.98 -3.85 40.96
C GLU A 178 35.74 -4.27 42.22
N ALA A 179 36.80 -5.05 42.00
CA ALA A 179 37.75 -5.60 42.96
C ALA A 179 38.47 -4.48 43.76
N THR A 180 39.17 -4.69 44.88
CA THR A 180 40.24 -5.66 45.16
C THR A 180 40.69 -5.50 46.62
N GLU A 181 41.32 -6.55 47.15
CA GLU A 181 42.43 -6.56 48.13
C GLU A 181 42.23 -6.32 49.64
N THR A 182 42.55 -7.41 50.37
CA THR A 182 43.44 -7.56 51.55
C THR A 182 43.21 -6.69 52.80
N GLN A 183 43.06 -7.35 53.95
CA GLN A 183 44.12 -7.53 54.98
C GLN A 183 43.55 -8.13 56.29
N ASN A 184 44.25 -9.14 56.83
CA ASN A 184 44.62 -9.39 58.24
C ASN A 184 43.52 -9.34 59.33
N ALA A 185 43.24 -10.47 59.99
CA ALA A 185 43.93 -10.99 61.20
C ALA A 185 43.18 -10.62 62.48
N GLU A 186 42.60 -11.60 63.17
CA GLU A 186 42.97 -12.04 64.53
C GLU A 186 42.25 -13.35 64.87
#